data_AF-A0A8S9WAV0-F1
#
_entry.id   AF-A0A8S9WAV0-F1
#
_cell.length_a   1.000
_cell.length_b   1.000
_cell.length_c   1.000
_cell.angle_alpha   90.00
_cell.angle_beta   90.00
_cell.angle_gamma   90.00
#
_symmetry.space_group_name_H-M   'P 1'
#
loop_
_entity.id
_entity.type
_entity.pdbx_description
1 polymer ?
#
loop_
_entity_poly.entity_id
_entity_poly.type
_entity_poly.pdbx_seq_one_letter_code
_entity_poly.pdbx_strand_id
1 'polypeptide(L)'
;TAKAMGLDATVYFLGMGITVVKKGEAEKVQVGSFPSLKDILDQTAAAGVKLYVCEASTQLIGLDSGEFIPEAEIVGAATLNDLVLEADGTMWF
;
A
#
# COMPACT_ATOMS: atom_id res chain seq x y z
N THR A 1 4.17 13.19 -1.94
CA THR A 1 5.13 13.86 -2.85
C THR A 1 4.85 13.61 -4.32
N ALA A 2 4.83 12.36 -4.81
CA ALA A 2 4.60 12.07 -6.23
C ALA A 2 3.35 12.75 -6.82
N LYS A 3 2.21 12.69 -6.13
CA LYS A 3 0.98 13.39 -6.55
C LYS A 3 1.14 14.92 -6.64
N ALA A 4 1.90 15.54 -5.73
CA ALA A 4 2.17 16.98 -5.76
C ALA A 4 3.08 17.39 -6.95
N MET A 5 3.84 16.44 -7.49
CA MET A 5 4.62 16.60 -8.72
C MET A 5 3.79 16.34 -9.99
N GLY A 6 2.49 16.05 -9.87
CA GLY A 6 1.62 15.72 -10.99
C GLY A 6 1.76 14.29 -11.52
N LEU A 7 2.43 13.40 -10.78
CA LEU A 7 2.64 12.02 -11.19
C LEU A 7 1.42 11.15 -10.88
N ASP A 8 1.18 10.12 -11.70
CA ASP A 8 0.33 9.00 -11.30
C ASP A 8 1.13 8.06 -10.41
N ALA A 9 0.53 7.62 -9.30
CA ALA A 9 1.25 6.90 -8.26
C ALA A 9 0.44 5.72 -7.74
N THR A 10 1.13 4.60 -7.58
CA THR A 10 0.60 3.34 -7.05
C THR A 10 1.56 2.82 -5.99
N VAL A 11 1.03 2.27 -4.91
CA VAL A 11 1.78 1.54 -3.89
C VAL A 11 1.32 0.09 -3.89
N TYR A 12 2.26 -0.84 -4.05
CA TYR A 12 2.01 -2.27 -4.00
C TYR A 12 2.66 -2.86 -2.73
N PHE A 13 1.84 -3.32 -1.79
CA PHE A 13 2.28 -3.94 -0.55
C PHE A 13 2.57 -5.43 -0.80
N LEU A 14 3.82 -5.82 -0.54
CA LEU A 14 4.35 -7.17 -0.75
C LEU A 14 4.97 -7.70 0.55
N GLY A 15 4.89 -9.02 0.76
CA GLY A 15 5.48 -9.69 1.92
C GLY A 15 4.92 -9.15 3.23
N MET A 16 5.80 -8.85 4.20
CA MET A 16 5.39 -8.27 5.48
C MET A 16 4.83 -6.84 5.35
N GLY A 17 5.07 -6.16 4.23
CA GLY A 17 4.52 -4.83 3.97
C GLY A 17 2.99 -4.79 3.98
N ILE A 18 2.30 -5.91 3.74
CA ILE A 18 0.82 -5.93 3.80
C ILE A 18 0.29 -5.71 5.22
N THR A 19 1.10 -5.96 6.25
CA THR A 19 0.67 -5.84 7.65
C THR A 19 0.34 -4.40 8.04
N VAL A 20 0.98 -3.40 7.44
CA VAL A 20 0.73 -2.00 7.77
C VAL A 20 -0.60 -1.47 7.24
N VAL A 21 -1.22 -2.17 6.28
CA VAL A 21 -2.54 -1.83 5.73
C VAL A 21 -3.65 -2.74 6.25
N LYS A 22 -3.35 -3.62 7.21
CA LYS A 22 -4.35 -4.31 8.01
C LYS A 22 -5.06 -3.30 8.93
N LYS A 23 -6.39 -3.43 9.06
CA LYS A 23 -7.24 -2.58 9.89
C LYS A 23 -6.67 -2.49 11.32
N GLY A 24 -6.46 -1.28 11.80
CA GLY A 24 -5.98 -1.02 13.15
C GLY A 24 -4.46 -1.09 13.34
N GLU A 25 -3.67 -1.51 12.35
CA GLU A 25 -2.21 -1.62 12.49
C GLU A 25 -1.51 -0.28 12.24
N ALA A 26 -1.97 0.52 11.27
CA ALA A 26 -1.36 1.80 10.93
C ALA A 26 -1.44 2.83 12.08
N GLU A 27 -2.50 2.78 12.88
CA GLU A 27 -2.73 3.62 14.06
C GLU A 27 -1.68 3.39 15.14
N LYS A 28 -1.04 2.21 15.15
CA LYS A 28 -0.01 1.84 16.14
C LYS A 28 1.38 2.31 15.74
N VAL A 29 1.57 2.82 14.51
CA VAL A 29 2.86 3.20 13.96
C VAL A 29 3.01 4.72 13.96
N GLN A 30 3.94 5.22 14.77
CA GLN A 30 4.33 6.62 14.81
C GLN A 30 5.83 6.74 15.08
N VAL A 31 6.52 7.59 14.32
CA VAL A 31 7.96 7.82 14.44
C VAL A 31 8.22 9.27 14.83
N GLY A 32 8.62 9.50 16.08
CA GLY A 32 8.93 10.85 16.57
C GLY A 32 7.77 11.83 16.35
N SER A 33 8.07 12.98 15.74
CA SER A 33 7.10 14.02 15.42
C SER A 33 6.45 13.88 14.04
N PHE A 34 6.67 12.78 13.33
CA PHE A 34 5.98 12.53 12.06
C PHE A 34 4.49 12.24 12.33
N PRO A 35 3.60 12.52 11.34
CA PRO A 35 2.23 12.03 11.38
C PRO A 35 2.19 10.52 11.59
N SER A 36 1.08 10.02 12.15
CA SER A 36 0.90 8.58 12.27
C SER A 36 0.87 7.94 10.89
N LEU A 37 1.19 6.64 10.79
CA LEU A 37 1.08 5.95 9.51
C LEU A 37 -0.37 5.97 8.99
N LYS A 38 -1.36 5.96 9.89
CA LYS A 38 -2.77 6.15 9.53
C LYS A 38 -3.01 7.48 8.83
N ASP A 39 -2.50 8.59 9.38
CA ASP A 39 -2.62 9.92 8.76
C ASP A 39 -1.98 9.95 7.38
N ILE A 40 -0.83 9.28 7.22
CA ILE A 40 -0.12 9.19 5.93
C ILE A 40 -0.92 8.36 4.93
N LEU A 41 -1.48 7.21 5.32
CA LEU A 41 -2.31 6.37 4.45
C LEU A 41 -3.59 7.10 4.02
N ASP A 42 -4.24 7.81 4.94
CA ASP A 42 -5.44 8.60 4.65
C ASP A 42 -5.16 9.72 3.64
N GLN A 43 -4.06 10.46 3.83
CA GLN A 43 -3.62 11.47 2.88
C GLN A 43 -3.25 10.86 1.52
N THR A 44 -2.64 9.68 1.53
CA THR A 44 -2.24 8.95 0.33
C THR A 44 -3.46 8.53 -0.49
N ALA A 45 -4.46 7.92 0.15
CA ALA A 45 -5.72 7.54 -0.48
C ALA A 45 -6.52 8.76 -0.94
N ALA A 46 -6.62 9.81 -0.12
CA ALA A 46 -7.32 11.05 -0.48
C ALA A 46 -6.67 11.77 -1.67
N ALA A 47 -5.36 11.60 -1.87
CA ALA A 47 -4.65 12.12 -3.04
C ALA A 47 -4.84 11.25 -4.30
N GLY A 48 -5.61 10.16 -4.23
CA GLY A 48 -5.91 9.27 -5.35
C GLY A 48 -4.77 8.32 -5.71
N VAL A 49 -3.87 8.01 -4.76
CA VAL A 49 -2.86 6.96 -4.95
C VAL A 49 -3.54 5.60 -4.83
N LYS A 50 -3.28 4.71 -5.78
CA LYS A 50 -3.81 3.33 -5.73
C LYS A 50 -3.02 2.51 -4.73
N LEU A 51 -3.71 1.79 -3.84
CA LEU A 51 -3.11 0.95 -2.83
C LEU A 51 -3.44 -0.51 -3.13
N TYR A 52 -2.42 -1.33 -3.38
CA TYR A 52 -2.58 -2.74 -3.75
C TYR A 52 -1.98 -3.68 -2.73
N VAL A 53 -2.68 -4.75 -2.37
CA VAL A 53 -2.22 -5.81 -1.50
C VAL A 53 -1.98 -7.07 -2.32
N CYS A 54 -0.80 -7.67 -2.19
CA CYS A 54 -0.47 -8.92 -2.84
C CYS A 54 -1.24 -10.11 -2.23
N GLU A 55 -2.12 -10.74 -3.00
CA GLU A 55 -2.88 -11.93 -2.56
C GLU A 55 -1.98 -13.08 -2.10
N ALA A 56 -0.89 -13.36 -2.82
CA ALA A 56 0.05 -14.41 -2.42
C ALA A 56 0.71 -14.10 -1.06
N SER A 57 0.89 -12.82 -0.72
CA SER A 57 1.42 -12.42 0.57
C SER A 57 0.40 -12.67 1.69
N THR A 58 -0.90 -12.46 1.45
CA THR A 58 -1.94 -12.73 2.46
C THR A 58 -1.95 -14.22 2.84
N GLN A 59 -1.84 -15.10 1.84
CA GLN A 59 -1.74 -16.55 2.04
C GLN A 59 -0.48 -16.96 2.80
N LEU A 60 0.67 -16.35 2.46
CA LEU A 60 1.95 -16.64 3.11
C LEU A 60 1.94 -16.36 4.61
N ILE A 61 1.26 -15.28 5.03
CA ILE A 61 1.24 -14.85 6.43
C ILE A 61 -0.06 -15.19 7.16
N GLY A 62 -1.03 -15.80 6.48
CA GLY A 62 -2.30 -16.25 7.05
C GLY A 62 -3.28 -15.12 7.41
N LEU A 63 -3.36 -14.07 6.57
CA LEU A 63 -4.37 -13.01 6.71
C LEU A 63 -5.51 -13.20 5.70
N ASP A 64 -6.72 -12.88 6.13
CA ASP A 64 -7.91 -12.92 5.28
C ASP A 64 -8.09 -11.61 4.51
N SER A 65 -8.73 -11.69 3.34
CA SER A 65 -8.99 -10.55 2.46
C SER A 65 -9.82 -9.43 3.11
N GLY A 66 -10.67 -9.77 4.08
CA GLY A 66 -11.50 -8.82 4.82
C GLY A 66 -10.76 -7.99 5.88
N GLU A 67 -9.47 -8.26 6.12
CA GLU A 67 -8.71 -7.63 7.19
C GLU A 67 -8.04 -6.30 6.81
N PHE A 68 -8.05 -5.91 5.53
CA PHE A 68 -7.36 -4.70 5.05
C PHE A 68 -8.28 -3.47 4.99
N ILE A 69 -7.68 -2.28 5.05
CA ILE A 69 -8.42 -1.01 4.90
C ILE A 69 -9.21 -0.97 3.57
N PRO A 70 -10.39 -0.34 3.52
CA PRO A 70 -11.25 -0.37 2.33
C PRO A 70 -10.63 0.31 1.10
N GLU A 71 -9.63 1.16 1.30
CA GLU A 71 -8.89 1.84 0.23
C GLU A 71 -7.86 0.91 -0.45
N ALA A 72 -7.54 -0.24 0.14
CA ALA A 72 -6.59 -1.20 -0.40
C ALA A 72 -7.30 -2.31 -1.18
N GLU A 73 -6.91 -2.49 -2.43
CA GLU A 73 -7.42 -3.54 -3.31
C GLU A 73 -6.48 -4.75 -3.32
N ILE A 74 -7.02 -5.96 -3.16
CA ILE A 74 -6.23 -7.19 -3.24
C ILE A 74 -6.08 -7.60 -4.70
N VAL A 75 -4.85 -7.82 -5.12
CA VAL A 75 -4.50 -8.17 -6.50
C VAL A 75 -3.53 -9.33 -6.55
N GLY A 76 -3.51 -10.02 -7.70
CA GLY A 76 -2.61 -11.14 -7.94
C GLY A 76 -1.14 -10.70 -8.12
N ALA A 77 -0.25 -11.69 -8.17
CA ALA A 77 1.18 -11.46 -8.37
C ALA A 77 1.52 -10.89 -9.76
N ALA A 78 0.74 -11.24 -10.79
CA ALA A 78 0.95 -10.75 -12.16
C ALA A 78 0.82 -9.22 -12.25
N THR A 79 -0.08 -8.63 -11.47
CA THR A 79 -0.30 -7.18 -11.43
C THR A 79 0.97 -6.40 -11.08
N LEU A 80 1.84 -6.95 -10.23
CA LEU A 80 3.11 -6.28 -9.92
C LEU A 80 4.01 -6.20 -11.15
N ASN A 81 4.08 -7.24 -11.97
CA ASN A 81 4.87 -7.23 -13.20
C ASN A 81 4.32 -6.21 -14.19
N ASP A 82 3.00 -6.16 -14.36
CA ASP A 82 2.35 -5.17 -15.24
C ASP A 82 2.67 -3.75 -14.77
N LEU A 83 2.51 -3.47 -13.47
CA LEU A 83 2.84 -2.16 -12.88
C LEU A 83 4.30 -1.77 -13.11
N VAL A 84 5.25 -2.71 -12.97
CA VAL A 84 6.68 -2.44 -13.18
C VAL A 84 6.99 -2.17 -14.64
N LEU A 85 6.34 -2.88 -15.57
CA LEU A 85 6.56 -2.71 -17.01
C LEU A 85 5.92 -1.43 -17.56
N GLU A 86 4.81 -0.99 -16.97
CA GLU A 86 4.07 0.21 -17.40
C GLU A 86 4.56 1.50 -16.73
N ALA A 87 5.19 1.41 -15.55
CA ALA A 87 5.66 2.59 -14.84
C ALA A 87 6.90 3.22 -15.49
N ASP A 88 6.94 4.55 -15.53
CA ASP A 88 8.14 5.31 -15.90
C ASP A 88 9.29 5.16 -14.88
N GLY A 89 8.97 4.71 -13.66
CA GLY A 89 9.95 4.44 -12.61
C GLY A 89 9.37 3.69 -11.42
N THR A 90 10.17 2.80 -10.84
CA THR A 90 9.79 1.97 -9.69
C THR A 90 10.75 2.17 -8.52
N MET A 91 10.22 2.23 -7.30
CA MET A 91 11.01 2.31 -6.06
C MET A 91 10.64 1.15 -5.15
N TRP A 92 11.64 0.58 -4.47
CA TRP A 92 11.48 -0.55 -3.55
C TRP A 92 11.99 -0.17 -2.17
N PHE A 93 11.20 -0.46 -1.13
CA PHE A 93 11.45 -0.09 0.27
C PHE A 93 11.31 -1.30 1.18
#